data_AF-A0A858BW32-F1
#
_entry.id   AF-A0A858BW32-F1
#
_cell.length_a   1.000
_cell.length_b   1.000
_cell.length_c   1.000
_cell.angle_alpha   90.00
_cell.angle_beta   90.00
_cell.angle_gamma   90.00
#
_symmetry.space_group_name_H-M   'P 1'
#
loop_
_entity.id
_entity.type
_entity.pdbx_description
1 polymer ?
#
loop_
_entity_poly.entity_id
_entity_poly.type
_entity_poly.pdbx_seq_one_letter_code
_entity_poly.pdbx_strand_id
1 'polypeptide(L)'
;MESRYEIGEVEDFEVKILASGSCSCFLPLSFVERQGKLEITEHRAGFRQIQVDVLQNPYELLEVIEKLVLCMKEAHNRLIRPERYKLGKTSLYADEAGHQQRIRFMPEHVKGDVPGISEKLRLFLQLWQPENHRCQEYVTRVIEKLTELTLSTEGILSYISELKREVYLCGWDR
;
A
#
# COMPACT_ATOMS: atom_id res chain seq x y z
N MET A 1 4.44 13.00 -12.15
CA MET A 1 4.22 12.07 -13.29
C MET A 1 2.75 12.18 -13.65
N GLU A 2 2.43 12.25 -14.94
CA GLU A 2 1.06 12.45 -15.42
C GLU A 2 0.49 11.14 -15.96
N SER A 3 -0.78 10.87 -15.66
CA SER A 3 -1.52 9.73 -16.21
C SER A 3 -2.90 10.20 -16.65
N ARG A 4 -3.37 9.68 -17.79
CA ARG A 4 -4.63 10.08 -18.41
C ARG A 4 -5.63 8.93 -18.35
N TYR A 5 -6.84 9.25 -17.90
CA TYR A 5 -7.94 8.31 -17.72
C TYR A 5 -9.18 8.83 -18.44
N GLU A 6 -10.04 7.92 -18.89
CA GLU A 6 -11.36 8.28 -19.42
C GLU A 6 -12.24 8.81 -18.28
N ILE A 7 -13.14 9.74 -18.60
CA ILE A 7 -14.12 10.24 -17.62
C ILE A 7 -14.99 9.07 -17.14
N GLY A 8 -15.13 8.93 -15.82
CA GLY A 8 -15.82 7.82 -15.17
C GLY A 8 -14.92 6.66 -14.73
N GLU A 9 -13.63 6.65 -15.13
CA GLU A 9 -12.66 5.70 -14.55
C GLU A 9 -12.26 6.07 -13.11
N VAL A 10 -12.61 7.25 -12.63
CA VAL A 10 -12.51 7.64 -11.22
C VAL A 10 -13.84 8.32 -10.88
N GLU A 11 -14.48 7.91 -9.78
CA GLU A 11 -15.76 8.54 -9.40
C GLU A 11 -15.51 9.97 -8.90
N ASP A 12 -16.47 10.86 -9.11
CA ASP A 12 -16.40 12.26 -8.66
C ASP A 12 -16.10 12.39 -7.16
N PHE A 13 -16.64 11.48 -6.34
CA PHE A 13 -16.37 11.51 -4.90
C PHE A 13 -14.92 11.14 -4.58
N GLU A 14 -14.32 10.19 -5.31
CA GLU A 14 -12.91 9.81 -5.14
C GLU A 14 -12.01 10.98 -5.51
N VAL A 15 -12.30 11.66 -6.62
CA VAL A 15 -11.60 12.89 -7.02
C VAL A 15 -11.65 13.93 -5.91
N LYS A 16 -12.82 14.20 -5.32
CA LYS A 16 -12.96 15.16 -4.22
C LYS A 16 -12.15 14.77 -2.98
N ILE A 17 -12.18 13.49 -2.59
CA ILE A 17 -11.45 12.99 -1.41
C ILE A 17 -9.94 13.07 -1.62
N LEU A 18 -9.47 12.67 -2.81
CA LEU A 18 -8.06 12.67 -3.17
C LEU A 18 -7.51 14.09 -3.36
N ALA A 19 -8.24 14.96 -4.07
CA ALA A 19 -7.83 16.34 -4.33
C ALA A 19 -7.80 17.21 -3.07
N SER A 20 -8.68 16.93 -2.09
CA SER A 20 -8.68 17.65 -0.81
C SER A 20 -7.50 17.28 0.10
N GLY A 21 -6.72 16.24 -0.24
CA GLY A 21 -5.65 15.73 0.62
C GLY A 21 -6.17 15.05 1.89
N SER A 22 -7.46 14.71 1.94
CA SER A 22 -8.10 14.13 3.13
C SER A 22 -7.77 12.65 3.37
N CYS A 23 -7.30 11.93 2.34
CA CYS A 23 -6.59 10.65 2.52
C CYS A 23 -5.09 10.90 2.36
N SER A 24 -4.39 10.93 3.49
CA SER A 24 -2.92 11.05 3.54
C SER A 24 -2.21 9.77 3.10
N CYS A 25 -2.97 8.68 3.03
CA CYS A 25 -2.58 7.36 2.56
C CYS A 25 -2.00 7.33 1.12
N PHE A 26 -2.38 8.28 0.25
CA PHE A 26 -1.89 8.38 -1.13
C PHE A 26 -0.88 9.53 -1.29
N LEU A 27 -0.01 9.41 -2.29
CA LEU A 27 0.79 10.55 -2.75
C LEU A 27 -0.14 11.72 -3.09
N PRO A 28 0.26 12.98 -2.86
CA PRO A 28 -0.58 14.12 -3.21
C PRO A 28 -0.90 14.12 -4.72
N LEU A 29 -2.18 14.33 -5.05
CA LEU A 29 -2.69 14.28 -6.42
C LEU A 29 -3.30 15.63 -6.81
N SER A 30 -3.18 15.96 -8.09
CA SER A 30 -3.97 17.01 -8.72
C SER A 30 -4.71 16.45 -9.92
N PHE A 31 -5.90 16.98 -10.17
CA PHE A 31 -6.81 16.49 -11.18
C PHE A 31 -7.17 17.63 -12.12
N VAL A 32 -7.09 17.41 -13.42
CA VAL A 32 -7.48 18.38 -14.45
C VAL A 32 -8.28 17.66 -15.52
N GLU A 33 -9.47 18.15 -15.83
CA GLU A 33 -10.24 17.65 -16.96
C GLU A 33 -9.82 18.38 -18.24
N ARG A 34 -9.39 17.63 -19.27
CA ARG A 34 -9.03 18.16 -20.58
C ARG A 34 -9.49 17.22 -21.68
N GLN A 35 -10.14 17.78 -22.70
CA GLN A 35 -10.54 17.03 -23.92
C GLN A 35 -11.36 15.77 -23.61
N GLY A 36 -12.23 15.81 -22.61
CA GLY A 36 -13.04 14.65 -22.20
C GLY A 36 -12.27 13.57 -21.45
N LYS A 37 -11.06 13.87 -20.93
CA LYS A 37 -10.25 12.97 -20.12
C LYS A 37 -9.88 13.60 -18.78
N LEU A 38 -9.73 12.75 -17.77
CA LEU A 38 -9.22 13.12 -16.47
C LEU A 38 -7.70 12.93 -16.45
N GLU A 39 -6.96 14.03 -16.36
CA GLU A 39 -5.51 14.01 -16.13
C GLU A 39 -5.23 14.00 -14.63
N ILE A 40 -4.48 13.01 -14.16
CA ILE A 40 -4.03 12.87 -12.78
C ILE A 40 -2.54 13.13 -12.72
N THR A 41 -2.15 14.12 -11.91
CA THR A 41 -0.75 14.47 -11.64
C THR A 41 -0.36 14.02 -10.25
N GLU A 42 0.64 13.15 -10.17
CA GLU A 42 1.25 12.71 -8.91
C GLU A 42 2.41 13.63 -8.50
N HIS A 43 2.35 14.19 -7.30
CA HIS A 43 3.42 14.99 -6.70
C HIS A 43 4.31 14.12 -5.81
N ARG A 44 5.56 13.95 -6.23
CA ARG A 44 6.54 13.08 -5.54
C ARG A 44 7.61 13.85 -4.78
N ALA A 45 7.57 15.18 -4.79
CA ALA A 45 8.54 16.00 -4.07
C ALA A 45 8.50 15.67 -2.57
N GLY A 46 9.66 15.42 -1.98
CA GLY A 46 9.80 14.99 -0.58
C GLY A 46 9.52 13.51 -0.31
N PHE A 47 9.31 12.70 -1.36
CA PHE A 47 9.09 11.26 -1.24
C PHE A 47 10.08 10.45 -2.06
N ARG A 48 10.57 9.35 -1.48
CA ARG A 48 11.38 8.33 -2.15
C ARG A 48 10.58 7.05 -2.31
N GLN A 49 10.76 6.36 -3.44
CA GLN A 49 10.16 5.05 -3.64
C GLN A 49 10.81 4.04 -2.70
N ILE A 50 10.02 3.19 -2.04
CA ILE A 50 10.51 2.09 -1.23
C ILE A 50 10.85 0.93 -2.16
N GLN A 51 12.11 0.49 -2.12
CA GLN A 51 12.55 -0.73 -2.79
C GLN A 51 12.54 -1.86 -1.76
N VAL A 52 11.42 -2.57 -1.69
CA VAL A 52 11.23 -3.66 -0.71
C VAL A 52 12.21 -4.81 -0.91
N ASP A 53 12.62 -5.05 -2.16
CA ASP A 53 13.50 -6.17 -2.52
C ASP A 53 14.91 -6.03 -1.92
N VAL A 54 15.38 -4.79 -1.69
CA VAL A 54 16.73 -4.51 -1.16
C VAL A 54 16.77 -4.36 0.36
N LEU A 55 15.62 -4.44 1.05
CA LEU A 55 15.57 -4.34 2.51
C LEU A 55 16.32 -5.49 3.17
N GLN A 56 17.25 -5.15 4.05
CA GLN A 56 18.11 -6.12 4.74
C GLN A 56 17.60 -6.48 6.14
N ASN A 57 16.78 -5.63 6.73
CA ASN A 57 16.27 -5.79 8.09
C ASN A 57 14.80 -6.28 8.06
N PRO A 58 14.50 -7.45 8.62
CA PRO A 58 13.13 -7.96 8.67
C PRO A 58 12.19 -7.08 9.51
N TYR A 59 12.71 -6.34 10.50
CA TYR A 59 11.93 -5.38 11.27
C TYR A 59 11.44 -4.23 10.39
N GLU A 60 12.33 -3.64 9.58
CA GLU A 60 11.99 -2.56 8.64
C GLU A 60 10.97 -3.05 7.61
N LEU A 61 11.16 -4.25 7.08
CA LEU A 61 10.21 -4.89 6.17
C LEU A 61 8.82 -5.01 6.83
N LEU A 62 8.74 -5.53 8.05
CA LEU A 62 7.48 -5.68 8.77
C LEU A 62 6.84 -4.32 9.08
N GLU A 63 7.64 -3.27 9.34
CA GLU A 63 7.16 -1.90 9.49
C GLU A 63 6.56 -1.35 8.19
N VAL A 64 7.14 -1.69 7.03
CA VAL A 64 6.53 -1.37 5.73
C VAL A 64 5.19 -2.06 5.55
N ILE A 65 5.08 -3.34 5.89
CA ILE A 65 3.82 -4.08 5.80
C ILE A 65 2.77 -3.47 6.74
N GLU A 66 3.15 -3.15 7.98
CA GLU A 66 2.27 -2.51 8.98
C GLU A 66 1.73 -1.16 8.48
N LYS A 67 2.62 -0.26 8.03
CA LYS A 67 2.24 1.06 7.53
C LYS A 67 1.38 0.96 6.27
N LEU A 68 1.62 -0.01 5.40
CA LEU A 68 0.76 -0.29 4.25
C LEU A 68 -0.66 -0.69 4.68
N VAL A 69 -0.79 -1.59 5.66
CA VAL A 69 -2.10 -2.00 6.20
C VAL A 69 -2.86 -0.81 6.76
N LEU A 70 -2.18 0.06 7.50
CA LEU A 70 -2.76 1.31 8.02
C LEU A 70 -3.20 2.25 6.90
N CYS A 71 -2.41 2.41 5.84
CA CYS A 71 -2.78 3.21 4.66
C CYS A 71 -4.03 2.65 3.96
N MET A 72 -4.11 1.33 3.80
CA MET A 72 -5.28 0.67 3.20
C MET A 72 -6.52 0.84 4.07
N LYS A 73 -6.39 0.80 5.39
CA LYS A 73 -7.47 1.08 6.35
C LYS A 73 -7.97 2.52 6.23
N GLU A 74 -7.06 3.48 6.16
CA GLU A 74 -7.41 4.90 5.99
C GLU A 74 -8.17 5.12 4.68
N ALA A 75 -7.69 4.57 3.57
CA ALA A 75 -8.37 4.63 2.28
C ALA A 75 -9.79 4.06 2.36
N HIS A 76 -9.94 2.88 2.97
CA HIS A 76 -11.23 2.23 3.15
C HIS A 76 -12.19 3.06 4.01
N ASN A 77 -11.71 3.66 5.10
CA ASN A 77 -12.50 4.57 5.95
C ASN A 77 -12.94 5.84 5.22
N ARG A 78 -12.22 6.23 4.16
CA ARG A 78 -12.56 7.33 3.25
C ARG A 78 -13.33 6.86 2.02
N LEU A 79 -13.94 5.67 2.05
CA LEU A 79 -14.71 5.08 0.95
C LEU A 79 -13.92 4.77 -0.32
N ILE A 80 -12.58 4.86 -0.29
CA ILE A 80 -11.71 4.43 -1.38
C ILE A 80 -11.39 2.96 -1.15
N ARG A 81 -12.21 2.10 -1.75
CA ARG A 81 -12.15 0.65 -1.52
C ARG A 81 -10.92 0.02 -2.19
N PRO A 82 -10.40 -1.12 -1.66
CA PRO A 82 -9.28 -1.83 -2.25
C PRO A 82 -9.43 -2.10 -3.76
N GLU A 83 -10.62 -2.42 -4.25
CA GLU A 83 -10.90 -2.69 -5.66
C GLU A 83 -10.77 -1.47 -6.60
N ARG A 84 -10.65 -0.26 -6.05
CA ARG A 84 -10.61 1.01 -6.81
C ARG A 84 -9.21 1.48 -7.19
N TYR A 85 -8.17 0.80 -6.71
CA TYR A 85 -6.79 1.15 -7.01
C TYR A 85 -5.94 -0.09 -7.21
N LYS A 86 -4.80 0.04 -7.87
CA LYS A 86 -3.83 -1.05 -8.02
C LYS A 86 -2.67 -0.90 -7.05
N LEU A 87 -2.17 -2.03 -6.53
CA LEU A 87 -0.88 -2.10 -5.86
C LEU A 87 0.10 -2.87 -6.75
N GLY A 88 1.28 -2.30 -6.99
CA GLY A 88 2.34 -2.89 -7.80
C GLY A 88 3.72 -2.57 -7.21
N LYS A 89 4.78 -3.18 -7.74
CA LYS A 89 6.14 -3.10 -7.18
C LYS A 89 6.64 -1.66 -6.95
N THR A 90 6.13 -0.70 -7.73
CA THR A 90 6.49 0.73 -7.65
C THR A 90 5.43 1.59 -6.96
N SER A 91 4.56 0.99 -6.15
CA SER A 91 3.44 1.69 -5.51
C SER A 91 3.78 2.32 -4.18
N LEU A 92 4.86 1.93 -3.50
CA LEU A 92 5.16 2.39 -2.15
C LEU A 92 6.20 3.50 -2.14
N TYR A 93 5.91 4.54 -1.37
CA TYR A 93 6.76 5.69 -1.17
C TYR A 93 6.87 5.99 0.32
N ALA A 94 8.02 6.50 0.74
CA ALA A 94 8.23 7.04 2.08
C ALA A 94 8.68 8.50 1.97
N ASP A 95 8.36 9.31 2.98
CA ASP A 95 9.01 10.62 3.13
C ASP A 95 10.53 10.45 3.35
N GLU A 96 11.29 11.54 3.22
CA GLU A 96 12.75 11.52 3.37
C GLU A 96 13.20 10.97 4.73
N ALA A 97 12.39 11.20 5.77
CA ALA A 97 12.65 10.74 7.13
C ALA A 97 12.16 9.30 7.41
N GLY A 98 11.45 8.66 6.48
CA GLY A 98 10.94 7.29 6.61
C GLY A 98 9.74 7.12 7.56
N HIS A 99 9.19 8.22 8.08
CA HIS A 99 8.08 8.18 9.04
C HIS A 99 6.76 7.88 8.34
N GLN A 100 6.47 8.58 7.24
CA GLN A 100 5.20 8.44 6.52
C GLN A 100 5.37 7.59 5.28
N GLN A 101 4.50 6.58 5.14
CA GLN A 101 4.38 5.81 3.90
C GLN A 101 3.14 6.22 3.13
N ARG A 102 3.26 6.24 1.81
CA ARG A 102 2.19 6.61 0.89
C ARG A 102 2.13 5.64 -0.26
N ILE A 103 0.91 5.42 -0.74
CA ILE A 103 0.62 4.59 -1.89
C ILE A 103 0.49 5.49 -3.11
N ARG A 104 1.06 5.06 -4.24
CA ARG A 104 0.76 5.63 -5.55
C ARG A 104 -0.64 5.17 -5.97
N PHE A 105 -1.56 6.13 -6.11
CA PHE A 105 -2.91 5.83 -6.59
C PHE A 105 -2.89 5.52 -8.09
N MET A 106 -3.36 4.34 -8.46
CA MET A 106 -3.53 3.94 -9.86
C MET A 106 -4.95 3.38 -9.97
N PRO A 107 -5.90 4.13 -10.55
CA PRO A 107 -7.27 3.68 -10.73
C PRO A 107 -7.33 2.26 -11.30
N GLU A 108 -8.18 1.43 -10.71
CA GLU A 108 -8.47 0.08 -11.19
C GLU A 108 -9.96 -0.18 -11.03
N HIS A 109 -10.56 -0.81 -12.04
CA HIS A 109 -11.96 -1.25 -12.00
C HIS A 109 -11.99 -2.75 -12.15
N VAL A 110 -11.85 -3.46 -11.03
CA VAL A 110 -12.02 -4.91 -11.04
C VAL A 110 -13.51 -5.22 -11.10
N LYS A 111 -13.98 -5.74 -12.23
CA LYS A 111 -15.31 -6.34 -12.36
C LYS A 111 -15.24 -7.78 -11.83
N GLY A 112 -15.78 -8.06 -10.65
CA GLY A 112 -15.78 -9.41 -10.06
C GLY A 112 -15.85 -9.40 -8.53
N ASP A 113 -15.51 -10.53 -7.91
CA ASP A 113 -15.39 -10.62 -6.46
C ASP A 113 -14.37 -9.60 -5.96
N VAL A 114 -14.84 -8.78 -5.03
CA VAL A 114 -14.10 -7.67 -4.46
C VAL A 114 -13.03 -8.20 -3.49
N PRO A 115 -11.72 -8.07 -3.79
CA PRO A 115 -10.71 -8.46 -2.82
C PRO A 115 -10.72 -7.49 -1.64
N GLY A 116 -11.04 -8.01 -0.45
CA GLY A 116 -10.87 -7.26 0.79
C GLY A 116 -9.40 -6.87 1.04
N ILE A 117 -9.14 -6.07 2.08
CA ILE A 117 -7.78 -5.63 2.44
C ILE A 117 -6.81 -6.82 2.57
N SER A 118 -7.24 -7.90 3.24
CA SER A 118 -6.43 -9.13 3.43
C SER A 118 -5.98 -9.74 2.11
N GLU A 119 -6.91 -9.94 1.19
CA GLU A 119 -6.64 -10.58 -0.10
C GLU A 119 -5.76 -9.68 -0.98
N LYS A 120 -6.05 -8.38 -1.01
CA LYS A 120 -5.26 -7.43 -1.79
C LYS A 120 -3.83 -7.30 -1.25
N LEU A 121 -3.65 -7.32 0.07
CA LEU A 121 -2.34 -7.34 0.70
C LEU A 121 -1.60 -8.63 0.33
N ARG A 122 -2.25 -9.79 0.44
CA ARG A 122 -1.68 -11.10 0.09
C ARG A 122 -1.13 -11.11 -1.34
N LEU A 123 -1.98 -10.72 -2.31
CA LEU A 123 -1.59 -10.64 -3.72
C LEU A 123 -0.43 -9.66 -3.94
N PHE A 124 -0.42 -8.55 -3.21
CA PHE A 124 0.64 -7.56 -3.34
C PHE A 124 1.98 -8.06 -2.77
N LEU A 125 1.97 -8.72 -1.61
CA LEU A 125 3.17 -9.30 -0.99
C LEU A 125 3.76 -10.43 -1.83
N GLN A 126 2.95 -11.17 -2.60
CA GLN A 126 3.45 -12.18 -3.55
C GLN A 126 4.33 -11.59 -4.66
N LEU A 127 4.23 -10.28 -4.92
CA LEU A 127 5.10 -9.60 -5.88
C LEU A 127 6.49 -9.28 -5.31
N TRP A 128 6.66 -9.35 -4.00
CA TRP A 128 7.90 -8.99 -3.32
C TRP A 128 8.88 -10.16 -3.38
N GLN A 129 10.14 -9.87 -3.68
CA GLN A 129 11.22 -10.85 -3.72
C GLN A 129 12.43 -10.30 -2.96
N PRO A 130 12.36 -10.21 -1.61
CA PRO A 130 13.48 -9.76 -0.81
C PRO A 130 14.75 -10.59 -1.07
N GLU A 131 15.86 -9.90 -1.30
CA GLU A 131 17.18 -10.53 -1.48
C GLU A 131 17.67 -11.20 -0.18
N ASN A 132 17.27 -10.65 0.96
CA ASN A 132 17.63 -11.16 2.28
C ASN A 132 16.73 -12.34 2.68
N HIS A 133 17.35 -13.48 3.03
CA HIS A 133 16.63 -14.71 3.39
C HIS A 133 15.66 -14.54 4.56
N ARG A 134 15.99 -13.71 5.57
CA ARG A 134 15.10 -13.47 6.72
C ARG A 134 13.91 -12.63 6.30
N CYS A 135 14.14 -11.58 5.52
CA CYS A 135 13.05 -10.78 4.94
C CYS A 135 12.10 -11.67 4.12
N GLN A 136 12.65 -12.56 3.28
CA GLN A 136 11.87 -13.53 2.51
C GLN A 136 11.04 -14.44 3.42
N GLU A 137 11.62 -14.98 4.49
CA GLU A 137 10.90 -15.80 5.48
C GLU A 137 9.72 -15.04 6.11
N TYR A 138 9.93 -13.81 6.58
CA TYR A 138 8.87 -13.02 7.21
C TYR A 138 7.77 -12.60 6.24
N VAL A 139 8.10 -12.22 4.98
CA VAL A 139 7.08 -12.00 3.95
C VAL A 139 6.26 -13.27 3.73
N THR A 140 6.92 -14.43 3.65
CA THR A 140 6.27 -15.72 3.39
C THR A 140 5.30 -16.08 4.51
N ARG A 141 5.71 -15.92 5.78
CA ARG A 141 4.84 -16.15 6.95
C ARG A 141 3.61 -15.24 6.95
N VAL A 142 3.76 -13.97 6.56
CA VAL A 142 2.61 -13.06 6.41
C VAL A 142 1.67 -13.54 5.29
N ILE A 143 2.20 -13.95 4.13
CA ILE A 143 1.39 -14.47 3.03
C ILE A 143 0.64 -15.75 3.46
N GLU A 144 1.32 -16.70 4.10
CA GLU A 144 0.72 -17.93 4.61
C GLU A 144 -0.43 -17.62 5.57
N LYS A 145 -0.19 -16.73 6.54
CA LYS A 145 -1.21 -16.34 7.51
C LYS A 145 -2.45 -15.71 6.86
N LEU A 146 -2.26 -14.88 5.83
CA LEU A 146 -3.34 -14.28 5.05
C LEU A 146 -4.06 -15.28 4.14
N THR A 147 -3.41 -16.40 3.81
CA THR A 147 -4.00 -17.48 2.98
C THR A 147 -4.86 -18.40 3.82
N GLU A 148 -4.41 -18.72 5.04
CA GLU A 148 -5.12 -19.62 5.94
C GLU A 148 -6.36 -18.98 6.58
N LEU A 149 -6.34 -17.65 6.77
CA LEU A 149 -7.36 -16.93 7.53
C LEU A 149 -7.81 -15.65 6.82
N THR A 150 -9.13 -15.46 6.74
CA THR A 150 -9.70 -14.16 6.40
C THR A 150 -9.60 -13.22 7.61
N LEU A 151 -8.48 -12.52 7.73
CA LEU A 151 -8.22 -11.64 8.88
C LEU A 151 -8.89 -10.27 8.70
N SER A 152 -9.40 -9.73 9.81
CA SER A 152 -9.69 -8.30 9.91
C SER A 152 -8.39 -7.51 9.88
N THR A 153 -8.48 -6.20 9.61
CA THR A 153 -7.32 -5.30 9.62
C THR A 153 -6.61 -5.32 10.98
N GLU A 154 -7.35 -5.37 12.08
CA GLU A 154 -6.82 -5.49 13.44
C GLU A 154 -6.08 -6.81 13.65
N GLY A 155 -6.61 -7.92 13.11
CA GLY A 155 -5.96 -9.22 13.15
C GLY A 155 -4.62 -9.24 12.41
N ILE A 156 -4.56 -8.59 11.24
CA ILE A 156 -3.33 -8.44 10.46
C ILE A 156 -2.29 -7.63 11.26
N LEU A 157 -2.68 -6.48 11.81
CA LEU A 157 -1.79 -5.62 12.60
C LEU A 157 -1.27 -6.32 13.87
N SER A 158 -2.13 -7.08 14.55
CA SER A 158 -1.74 -7.88 15.71
C SER A 158 -0.69 -8.91 15.34
N TYR A 159 -0.90 -9.63 14.24
CA TYR A 159 0.06 -10.65 13.77
C TYR A 159 1.41 -10.04 13.37
N ILE A 160 1.41 -8.92 12.64
CA ILE A 160 2.64 -8.20 12.30
C ILE A 160 3.38 -7.75 13.57
N SER A 161 2.65 -7.27 14.58
CA SER A 161 3.23 -6.87 15.88
C SER A 161 3.90 -8.04 16.61
N GLU A 162 3.31 -9.24 16.53
CA GLU A 162 3.90 -10.47 17.08
C GLU A 162 5.21 -10.83 16.37
N LEU A 163 5.23 -10.77 15.03
CA LEU A 163 6.45 -11.00 14.24
C LEU A 163 7.54 -9.97 14.56
N LYS A 164 7.20 -8.69 14.70
CA LYS A 164 8.16 -7.64 15.09
C LYS A 164 8.77 -7.90 16.47
N ARG A 165 7.98 -8.39 17.44
CA ARG A 165 8.48 -8.80 18.76
C ARG A 165 9.44 -9.98 18.65
N GLU A 166 9.14 -10.95 17.79
CA GLU A 166 10.01 -12.09 17.53
C GLU A 166 11.37 -11.63 16.96
N VAL A 167 11.37 -10.79 15.93
CA VAL A 167 12.58 -10.20 15.33
C VAL A 167 13.44 -9.49 16.39
N TYR A 168 12.80 -8.71 17.26
CA TYR A 168 13.46 -8.03 18.38
C TYR A 168 14.09 -9.02 19.37
N LEU A 169 13.36 -10.07 19.77
CA LEU A 169 13.86 -11.09 20.69
C LEU A 169 15.02 -11.90 20.09
N CYS A 170 15.06 -12.06 18.77
CA CYS A 170 16.17 -12.67 18.03
C CYS A 170 17.38 -11.73 17.84
N GLY A 171 17.25 -10.44 18.19
CA GLY A 171 18.31 -9.43 18.04
C GLY A 171 18.57 -9.04 16.59
N TRP A 172 17.56 -9.15 15.72
CA TRP A 172 17.65 -8.82 14.29
C TRP A 172 17.05 -7.44 13.96
N ASP A 173 16.78 -6.63 14.98
CA ASP A 173 16.22 -5.28 14.85
C ASP A 173 17.26 -4.22 14.45
N ARG A 174 18.55 -4.56 14.43
CA ARG A 174 19.68 -3.66 14.18
C ARG A 174 20.32 -3.85 12.82
#